data_AF-A0A5E4P5A1-F1
#
_entry.id   AF-A0A5E4P5A1-F1
#
_cell.length_a   1.000
_cell.length_b   1.000
_cell.length_c   1.000
_cell.angle_alpha   90.00
_cell.angle_beta   90.00
_cell.angle_gamma   90.00
#
_symmetry.space_group_name_H-M   'P 1'
#
loop_
_entity.id
_entity.type
_entity.pdbx_description
1 polymer ?
#
loop_
_entity_poly.entity_id
_entity_poly.type
_entity_poly.pdbx_seq_one_letter_code
_entity_poly.pdbx_strand_id
1 'polypeptide(L)'
;MRKITVECLKAPAMGKRNVEVVERKGLGHPDTICDSIMNEVSVQLCKEYMDNFGRVLHHNTDKSLLVVGGVEHAFGGGKVLEPMKLIFGDRACYGAEGKTIDVEHIAEKAAHDWFRKNMRFVDPNLHVRCQNEIKPGSAELVDIFNRKTGKFLPANDTSAAVGYAPMSETEALVFQLEKFFNSKEFKKRHPESGEDIKVMGMRKGDDLNFTVAMGFVEQFVDSEASYFKKKY
;
A
#
# COMPACT_ATOMS: atom_id res chain seq x y z
N MET A 1 -9.15 -14.83 31.65
CA MET A 1 -10.45 -14.87 30.93
C MET A 1 -10.47 -13.69 29.96
N ARG A 2 -10.83 -13.88 28.69
CA ARG A 2 -10.88 -12.76 27.70
C ARG A 2 -12.16 -11.95 27.92
N LYS A 3 -12.09 -10.63 27.72
CA LYS A 3 -13.26 -9.74 27.75
C LYS A 3 -13.95 -9.79 26.38
N ILE A 4 -14.95 -10.66 26.24
CA ILE A 4 -15.68 -10.87 25.00
C ILE A 4 -17.14 -10.51 25.26
N THR A 5 -17.68 -9.58 24.46
CA THR A 5 -19.09 -9.20 24.47
C THR A 5 -19.66 -9.51 23.10
N VAL A 6 -20.84 -10.14 23.08
CA VAL A 6 -21.58 -10.42 21.85
C VAL A 6 -22.95 -9.78 21.98
N GLU A 7 -23.31 -8.96 21.01
CA GLU A 7 -24.60 -8.28 20.97
C GLU A 7 -25.21 -8.32 19.56
N CYS A 8 -26.54 -8.27 19.50
CA CYS A 8 -27.26 -8.19 18.24
C CYS A 8 -27.30 -6.72 17.76
N LEU A 9 -26.74 -6.46 16.58
CA LEU A 9 -26.77 -5.13 15.97
C LEU A 9 -28.18 -4.80 15.48
N LYS A 10 -28.83 -3.81 16.10
CA LYS A 10 -30.17 -3.31 15.71
C LYS A 10 -30.07 -2.24 14.61
N ALA A 11 -29.49 -2.60 13.47
CA ALA A 11 -29.37 -1.71 12.31
C ALA A 11 -29.62 -2.48 11.00
N PRO A 12 -30.10 -1.80 9.92
CA PRO A 12 -30.17 -2.44 8.62
C PRO A 12 -28.76 -2.82 8.13
N ALA A 13 -28.66 -3.99 7.50
CA ALA A 13 -27.45 -4.43 6.80
C ALA A 13 -27.03 -3.38 5.76
N MET A 14 -25.73 -3.27 5.47
CA MET A 14 -25.19 -2.24 4.57
C MET A 14 -25.87 -2.25 3.19
N GLY A 15 -26.07 -3.43 2.59
CA GLY A 15 -26.77 -3.57 1.31
C GLY A 15 -28.25 -3.15 1.34
N LYS A 16 -28.89 -3.06 2.51
CA LYS A 16 -30.28 -2.58 2.66
C LYS A 16 -30.39 -1.07 2.92
N ARG A 17 -29.25 -0.37 3.04
CA ARG A 17 -29.26 1.09 3.19
C ARG A 17 -29.50 1.76 1.83
N ASN A 18 -30.17 2.91 1.85
CA ASN A 18 -30.50 3.66 0.64
C ASN A 18 -29.27 4.27 -0.05
N VAL A 19 -28.20 4.55 0.69
CA VAL A 19 -26.95 5.12 0.15
C VAL A 19 -25.77 4.33 0.69
N GLU A 20 -24.84 4.01 -0.21
CA GLU A 20 -23.58 3.35 0.10
C GLU A 20 -22.49 3.91 -0.80
N VAL A 21 -21.33 4.23 -0.22
CA VAL A 21 -20.15 4.72 -0.94
C VAL A 21 -18.98 3.85 -0.55
N VAL A 22 -18.30 3.29 -1.54
CA VAL A 22 -17.13 2.45 -1.36
C VAL A 22 -16.03 2.97 -2.28
N GLU A 23 -14.82 3.11 -1.76
CA GLU A 23 -13.64 3.51 -2.54
C GLU A 23 -12.52 2.48 -2.35
N ARG A 24 -11.80 2.21 -3.43
CA ARG A 24 -10.56 1.42 -3.41
C ARG A 24 -9.49 2.13 -4.21
N LYS A 25 -8.38 2.42 -3.52
CA LYS A 25 -7.11 2.85 -4.11
C LYS A 25 -6.34 1.60 -4.56
N GLY A 26 -5.97 1.58 -5.82
CA GLY A 26 -5.34 0.43 -6.47
C GLY A 26 -3.84 0.40 -6.34
N LEU A 27 -3.23 -0.62 -6.94
CA LEU A 27 -1.82 -0.96 -6.77
C LEU A 27 -0.85 0.23 -6.93
N GLY A 28 -1.02 1.02 -7.98
CA GLY A 28 -0.14 2.15 -8.30
C GLY A 28 -0.54 3.48 -7.67
N HIS A 29 -1.59 3.52 -6.84
CA HIS A 29 -1.99 4.74 -6.15
C HIS A 29 -0.91 5.13 -5.12
N PRO A 30 -0.47 6.40 -5.03
CA PRO A 30 0.60 6.84 -4.12
C PRO A 30 0.48 6.33 -2.67
N ASP A 31 -0.72 6.45 -2.08
CA ASP A 31 -0.97 5.92 -0.73
C ASP A 31 -0.78 4.41 -0.64
N THR A 32 -1.26 3.64 -1.61
CA THR A 32 -1.12 2.18 -1.63
C THR A 32 0.32 1.75 -1.88
N ILE A 33 1.09 2.52 -2.66
CA ILE A 33 2.54 2.33 -2.81
C ILE A 33 3.23 2.48 -1.45
N CYS A 34 2.96 3.57 -0.72
CA CYS A 34 3.46 3.81 0.63
C CYS A 34 3.12 2.63 1.56
N ASP A 35 1.84 2.28 1.69
CA ASP A 35 1.38 1.19 2.55
C ASP A 35 2.06 -0.14 2.22
N SER A 36 2.14 -0.47 0.93
CA SER A 36 2.66 -1.77 0.48
C SER A 36 4.17 -1.88 0.67
N ILE A 37 4.91 -0.81 0.38
CA ILE A 37 6.36 -0.78 0.57
C ILE A 37 6.68 -0.84 2.06
N MET A 38 6.04 -0.02 2.89
CA MET A 38 6.29 0.01 4.33
C MET A 38 5.96 -1.32 5.02
N ASN A 39 4.91 -2.02 4.57
CA ASN A 39 4.64 -3.40 4.97
C ASN A 39 5.76 -4.36 4.53
N GLU A 40 6.27 -4.26 3.30
CA GLU A 40 7.38 -5.12 2.83
C GLU A 40 8.66 -4.85 3.64
N VAL A 41 8.96 -3.59 3.97
CA VAL A 41 10.08 -3.23 4.87
C VAL A 41 9.93 -3.96 6.21
N SER A 42 8.75 -3.89 6.85
CA SER A 42 8.49 -4.61 8.12
C SER A 42 8.70 -6.12 7.98
N VAL A 43 8.20 -6.73 6.90
CA VAL A 43 8.35 -8.17 6.66
C VAL A 43 9.82 -8.56 6.47
N GLN A 44 10.60 -7.76 5.74
CA GLN A 44 12.02 -8.03 5.52
C GLN A 44 12.84 -7.82 6.80
N LEU A 45 12.55 -6.78 7.59
CA LEU A 45 13.12 -6.60 8.92
C LEU A 45 12.81 -7.80 9.84
N CYS A 46 11.56 -8.28 9.85
CA CYS A 46 11.19 -9.46 10.63
C CYS A 46 12.02 -10.69 10.25
N LYS A 47 12.24 -10.94 8.96
CA LYS A 47 13.07 -12.06 8.48
C LYS A 47 14.52 -11.90 8.93
N GLU A 48 15.10 -10.72 8.70
CA GLU A 48 16.47 -10.41 9.10
C GLU A 48 16.67 -10.59 10.61
N TYR A 49 15.69 -10.14 11.42
CA TYR A 49 15.72 -10.32 12.86
C TYR A 49 15.64 -11.80 13.28
N MET A 50 14.74 -12.57 12.64
CA MET A 50 14.61 -14.00 12.92
C MET A 50 15.89 -14.75 12.55
N ASP A 51 16.51 -14.45 11.42
CA ASP A 51 17.71 -15.14 10.94
C ASP A 51 18.95 -14.84 11.81
N ASN A 52 19.08 -13.60 12.29
CA ASN A 52 20.26 -13.17 13.05
C ASN A 52 20.13 -13.35 14.57
N PHE A 53 18.90 -13.26 15.12
CA PHE A 53 18.63 -13.20 16.56
C PHE A 53 17.65 -14.27 17.05
N GLY A 54 17.02 -15.03 16.14
CA GLY A 54 15.99 -16.02 16.50
C GLY A 54 14.71 -15.41 17.07
N ARG A 55 14.54 -14.10 16.96
CA ARG A 55 13.36 -13.34 17.41
C ARG A 55 13.25 -12.04 16.62
N VAL A 56 12.03 -11.57 16.43
CA VAL A 56 11.77 -10.21 15.93
C VAL A 56 12.24 -9.20 16.96
N LEU A 57 12.94 -8.14 16.55
CA LEU A 57 13.27 -6.99 17.39
C LEU A 57 12.24 -5.87 17.17
N HIS A 58 12.17 -4.93 18.13
CA HIS A 58 11.24 -3.81 18.05
C HIS A 58 11.46 -2.98 16.78
N HIS A 59 10.40 -2.81 16.00
CA HIS A 59 10.31 -1.85 14.91
C HIS A 59 8.84 -1.49 14.68
N ASN A 60 8.60 -0.27 14.22
CA ASN A 60 7.36 0.17 13.59
C ASN A 60 7.79 0.92 12.32
N THR A 61 7.28 0.48 11.17
CA THR A 61 7.60 1.04 9.86
C THR A 61 6.29 1.29 9.13
N ASP A 62 5.53 2.26 9.61
CA ASP A 62 4.20 2.65 9.10
C ASP A 62 4.10 4.15 8.80
N LYS A 63 5.24 4.85 8.70
CA LYS A 63 5.30 6.25 8.27
C LYS A 63 6.15 6.37 7.01
N SER A 64 5.53 6.85 5.95
CA SER A 64 6.24 7.19 4.71
C SER A 64 5.56 8.34 3.99
N LEU A 65 6.33 9.00 3.13
CA LEU A 65 5.83 10.02 2.21
C LEU A 65 6.38 9.75 0.81
N LEU A 66 5.50 9.65 -0.18
CA LEU A 66 5.88 9.66 -1.58
C LEU A 66 5.73 11.09 -2.12
N VAL A 67 6.86 11.76 -2.27
CA VAL A 67 6.93 13.11 -2.86
C VAL A 67 6.86 12.97 -4.38
N VAL A 68 5.96 13.75 -4.99
CA VAL A 68 5.77 13.78 -6.44
C VAL A 68 7.07 14.23 -7.15
N GLY A 69 7.37 13.57 -8.27
CA GLY A 69 8.43 13.98 -9.18
C GLY A 69 7.93 14.98 -10.23
N GLY A 70 8.67 15.10 -11.31
CA GLY A 70 8.34 15.94 -12.47
C GLY A 70 8.35 15.12 -13.75
N VAL A 71 7.33 15.28 -14.58
CA VAL A 71 7.20 14.57 -15.85
C VAL A 71 6.83 15.56 -16.96
N GLU A 72 7.43 15.36 -18.13
CA GLU A 72 6.98 15.96 -19.38
C GLU A 72 6.03 14.99 -20.06
N HIS A 73 4.80 15.42 -20.29
CA HIS A 73 3.75 14.63 -20.92
C HIS A 73 3.73 14.86 -22.43
N ALA A 74 3.71 13.77 -23.20
CA ALA A 74 3.50 13.84 -24.64
C ALA A 74 2.88 12.56 -25.20
N PHE A 75 2.09 12.70 -26.27
CA PHE A 75 1.54 11.56 -26.97
C PHE A 75 2.66 10.73 -27.62
N GLY A 76 2.55 9.41 -27.53
CA GLY A 76 3.57 8.47 -27.98
C GLY A 76 4.74 8.34 -27.01
N GLY A 77 4.71 9.05 -25.88
CA GLY A 77 5.65 8.92 -24.78
C GLY A 77 6.04 10.27 -24.18
N GLY A 78 6.31 10.26 -22.89
CA GLY A 78 6.85 11.38 -22.13
C GLY A 78 8.20 11.06 -21.51
N LYS A 79 8.66 11.94 -20.62
CA LYS A 79 9.94 11.78 -19.92
C LYS A 79 9.81 12.13 -18.45
N VAL A 80 10.44 11.32 -17.60
CA VAL A 80 10.66 11.69 -16.19
C VAL A 80 11.77 12.73 -16.15
N LEU A 81 11.42 13.96 -15.73
CA LEU A 81 12.35 15.08 -15.56
C LEU A 81 12.97 15.07 -14.16
N GLU A 82 12.16 14.76 -13.16
CA GLU A 82 12.56 14.65 -11.77
C GLU A 82 12.00 13.35 -11.19
N PRO A 83 12.85 12.47 -10.61
CA PRO A 83 12.39 11.24 -9.99
C PRO A 83 11.51 11.54 -8.77
N MET A 84 10.52 10.68 -8.52
CA MET A 84 9.77 10.74 -7.27
C MET A 84 10.69 10.39 -6.09
N LYS A 85 10.38 10.91 -4.91
CA LYS A 85 11.15 10.65 -3.70
C LYS A 85 10.31 9.93 -2.66
N LEU A 86 10.73 8.72 -2.28
CA LEU A 86 10.11 7.96 -1.20
C LEU A 86 10.92 8.18 0.08
N ILE A 87 10.26 8.78 1.07
CA ILE A 87 10.82 9.01 2.40
C ILE A 87 10.28 7.92 3.33
N PHE A 88 11.18 7.12 3.91
CA PHE A 88 10.86 6.16 4.95
C PHE A 88 11.04 6.84 6.31
N GLY A 89 10.12 6.63 7.24
CA GLY A 89 10.24 7.15 8.60
C GLY A 89 9.99 6.10 9.66
N ASP A 90 9.91 6.58 10.90
CA ASP A 90 9.60 5.82 12.11
C ASP A 90 10.79 5.12 12.77
N ARG A 91 10.63 3.88 13.27
CA ARG A 91 11.54 3.29 14.25
C ARG A 91 11.92 1.85 13.92
N ALA A 92 13.21 1.51 14.00
CA ALA A 92 13.67 0.13 13.91
C ALA A 92 14.90 -0.12 14.79
N CYS A 93 15.10 -1.38 15.18
CA CYS A 93 16.30 -1.79 15.90
C CYS A 93 17.44 -2.08 14.90
N TYR A 94 18.57 -1.42 15.06
CA TYR A 94 19.74 -1.57 14.18
C TYR A 94 20.64 -2.75 14.57
N GLY A 95 20.25 -3.52 15.58
CA GLY A 95 21.05 -4.64 16.07
C GLY A 95 20.86 -4.91 17.55
N ALA A 96 21.34 -6.07 17.98
CA ALA A 96 21.37 -6.51 19.37
C ALA A 96 22.59 -7.43 19.57
N GLU A 97 22.97 -7.71 20.82
CA GLU A 97 23.92 -8.80 21.12
C GLU A 97 25.25 -8.74 20.32
N GLY A 98 25.72 -7.53 20.01
CA GLY A 98 26.96 -7.29 19.26
C GLY A 98 26.86 -7.51 17.74
N LYS A 99 25.68 -7.83 17.20
CA LYS A 99 25.40 -7.88 15.76
C LYS A 99 24.62 -6.65 15.32
N THR A 100 24.89 -6.18 14.11
CA THR A 100 24.19 -5.06 13.47
C THR A 100 23.38 -5.51 12.28
N ILE A 101 22.32 -4.79 11.96
CA ILE A 101 21.52 -4.93 10.76
C ILE A 101 21.60 -3.64 9.95
N ASP A 102 21.71 -3.80 8.64
CA ASP A 102 21.61 -2.70 7.68
C ASP A 102 20.14 -2.38 7.37
N VAL A 103 19.49 -1.69 8.31
CA VAL A 103 18.08 -1.25 8.17
C VAL A 103 17.89 -0.39 6.92
N GLU A 104 18.90 0.42 6.58
CA GLU A 104 18.83 1.32 5.45
C GLU A 104 18.78 0.55 4.14
N HIS A 105 19.72 -0.37 3.94
CA HIS A 105 19.75 -1.24 2.79
C HIS A 105 18.48 -2.08 2.65
N ILE A 106 17.97 -2.64 3.76
CA ILE A 106 16.74 -3.45 3.74
C ILE A 106 15.55 -2.62 3.25
N ALA A 107 15.39 -1.39 3.76
CA ALA A 107 14.28 -0.54 3.38
C ALA A 107 14.34 -0.13 1.90
N GLU A 108 15.52 0.32 1.43
CA GLU A 108 15.71 0.71 0.03
C GLU A 108 15.54 -0.48 -0.92
N LYS A 109 16.09 -1.64 -0.57
CA LYS A 109 15.96 -2.85 -1.36
C LYS A 109 14.51 -3.29 -1.47
N ALA A 110 13.76 -3.29 -0.35
CA ALA A 110 12.33 -3.63 -0.35
C ALA A 110 11.52 -2.71 -1.27
N ALA A 111 11.78 -1.40 -1.22
CA ALA A 111 11.14 -0.43 -2.10
C ALA A 111 11.46 -0.69 -3.58
N HIS A 112 12.74 -0.84 -3.93
CA HIS A 112 13.15 -1.09 -5.32
C HIS A 112 12.57 -2.41 -5.85
N ASP A 113 12.60 -3.47 -5.07
CA ASP A 113 12.05 -4.76 -5.47
C ASP A 113 10.52 -4.70 -5.62
N TRP A 114 9.84 -3.94 -4.76
CA TRP A 114 8.41 -3.69 -4.89
C TRP A 114 8.08 -2.97 -6.21
N PHE A 115 8.79 -1.89 -6.55
CA PHE A 115 8.58 -1.18 -7.82
C PHE A 115 8.84 -2.09 -9.02
N ARG A 116 9.96 -2.80 -9.06
CA ARG A 116 10.29 -3.75 -10.15
C ARG A 116 9.22 -4.82 -10.36
N LYS A 117 8.62 -5.29 -9.26
CA LYS A 117 7.60 -6.34 -9.29
C LYS A 117 6.23 -5.83 -9.72
N ASN A 118 5.88 -4.61 -9.33
CA ASN A 118 4.49 -4.13 -9.37
C ASN A 118 4.23 -3.05 -10.42
N MET A 119 5.25 -2.33 -10.90
CA MET A 119 5.08 -1.19 -11.82
C MET A 119 5.82 -1.46 -13.13
N ARG A 120 5.09 -1.65 -14.25
CA ARG A 120 5.69 -2.02 -15.55
C ARG A 120 6.58 -0.94 -16.16
N PHE A 121 6.31 0.33 -15.85
CA PHE A 121 6.93 1.48 -16.53
C PHE A 121 7.63 2.45 -15.56
N VAL A 122 7.87 2.00 -14.32
CA VAL A 122 8.66 2.74 -13.34
C VAL A 122 9.95 1.97 -13.10
N ASP A 123 11.07 2.49 -13.59
CA ASP A 123 12.38 1.98 -13.21
C ASP A 123 12.79 2.63 -11.87
N PRO A 124 12.86 1.88 -10.75
CA PRO A 124 13.21 2.47 -9.47
C PRO A 124 14.66 2.97 -9.39
N ASN A 125 15.57 2.49 -10.24
CA ASN A 125 16.94 3.00 -10.25
C ASN A 125 17.03 4.40 -10.88
N LEU A 126 16.12 4.71 -11.81
CA LEU A 126 16.11 5.98 -12.52
C LEU A 126 15.07 6.94 -11.94
N HIS A 127 13.84 6.46 -11.74
CA HIS A 127 12.64 7.25 -11.47
C HIS A 127 12.33 7.39 -9.98
N VAL A 128 13.04 6.69 -9.09
CA VAL A 128 12.81 6.76 -7.64
C VAL A 128 14.08 7.18 -6.92
N ARG A 129 13.93 8.01 -5.90
CA ARG A 129 14.96 8.31 -4.90
C ARG A 129 14.45 7.91 -3.53
N CYS A 130 15.30 7.25 -2.78
CA CYS A 130 15.02 6.85 -1.41
C CYS A 130 15.67 7.84 -0.44
N GLN A 131 14.94 8.23 0.60
CA GLN A 131 15.49 8.95 1.74
C GLN A 131 15.09 8.19 3.00
N ASN A 132 16.06 7.64 3.71
CA ASN A 132 15.79 6.86 4.91
C ASN A 132 15.90 7.71 6.19
N GLU A 133 14.75 7.89 6.85
CA GLU A 133 14.64 8.54 8.15
C GLU A 133 14.12 7.59 9.24
N ILE A 134 14.25 6.27 9.04
CA ILE A 134 14.03 5.28 10.10
C ILE A 134 15.12 5.49 11.15
N LYS A 135 14.75 5.63 12.42
CA LYS A 135 15.70 5.86 13.53
C LYS A 135 15.59 4.76 14.58
N PRO A 136 16.54 4.63 15.51
CA PRO A 136 16.38 3.76 16.66
C PRO A 136 15.11 4.09 17.46
N GLY A 137 14.42 3.05 17.95
CA GLY A 137 13.26 3.15 18.85
C GLY A 137 13.60 3.86 20.18
N SER A 138 12.61 4.47 20.82
CA SER A 138 12.81 5.03 22.17
C SER A 138 13.05 3.91 23.19
N ALA A 139 13.80 4.21 24.24
CA ALA A 139 14.17 3.21 25.24
C ALA A 139 12.93 2.56 25.90
N GLU A 140 11.85 3.33 26.09
CA GLU A 140 10.62 2.89 26.74
C GLU A 140 9.84 1.89 25.87
N LEU A 141 9.69 2.16 24.57
CA LEU A 141 8.99 1.26 23.65
C LEU A 141 9.76 -0.03 23.39
N VAL A 142 11.09 0.09 23.29
CA VAL A 142 11.99 -1.07 23.19
C VAL A 142 11.91 -1.92 24.45
N ASP A 143 11.85 -1.31 25.65
CA ASP A 143 11.68 -2.03 26.90
C ASP A 143 10.34 -2.79 26.95
N ILE A 144 9.22 -2.13 26.61
CA ILE A 144 7.90 -2.79 26.53
C ILE A 144 7.96 -4.02 25.64
N PHE A 145 8.56 -3.91 24.45
CA PHE A 145 8.68 -5.02 23.52
C PHE A 145 9.58 -6.15 24.04
N ASN A 146 10.64 -5.79 24.78
CA ASN A 146 11.60 -6.76 25.34
C ASN A 146 11.09 -7.45 26.61
N ARG A 147 10.07 -6.90 27.29
CA ARG A 147 9.47 -7.53 28.46
C ARG A 147 8.85 -8.87 28.07
N LYS A 148 9.53 -9.96 28.43
CA LYS A 148 8.99 -11.32 28.34
C LYS A 148 7.96 -11.56 29.46
N THR A 149 6.78 -10.96 29.35
CA THR A 149 5.66 -11.25 30.26
C THR A 149 4.99 -12.57 29.88
N GLY A 150 5.70 -13.67 30.10
CA GLY A 150 5.22 -15.02 29.82
C GLY A 150 5.10 -15.34 28.33
N LYS A 151 3.97 -15.93 27.91
CA LYS A 151 3.75 -16.44 26.55
C LYS A 151 3.41 -15.34 25.53
N PHE A 152 2.96 -14.17 25.96
CA PHE A 152 2.42 -13.14 25.09
C PHE A 152 3.20 -11.83 25.22
N LEU A 153 3.36 -11.11 24.11
CA LEU A 153 3.92 -9.77 24.10
C LEU A 153 2.87 -8.77 24.63
N PRO A 154 3.28 -7.76 25.41
CA PRO A 154 2.39 -6.66 25.77
C PRO A 154 2.01 -5.85 24.53
N ALA A 155 0.85 -5.20 24.58
CA ALA A 155 0.47 -4.22 23.56
C ALA A 155 1.43 -3.02 23.61
N ASN A 156 1.85 -2.54 22.44
CA ASN A 156 2.72 -1.37 22.30
C ASN A 156 1.94 -0.05 22.41
N ASP A 157 0.63 -0.07 22.17
CA ASP A 157 -0.25 1.10 22.18
C ASP A 157 -1.69 0.75 22.59
N THR A 158 -2.50 1.77 22.89
CA THR A 158 -3.95 1.67 23.12
C THR A 158 -4.70 1.90 21.81
N SER A 159 -4.92 0.82 21.05
CA SER A 159 -5.55 0.87 19.72
C SER A 159 -6.80 0.01 19.63
N ALA A 160 -7.66 0.29 18.65
CA ALA A 160 -8.83 -0.53 18.32
C ALA A 160 -8.80 -0.94 16.86
N ALA A 161 -9.14 -2.20 16.58
CA ALA A 161 -9.28 -2.73 15.23
C ALA A 161 -10.75 -3.08 14.97
N VAL A 162 -11.24 -2.75 13.77
CA VAL A 162 -12.60 -3.07 13.32
C VAL A 162 -12.51 -4.00 12.11
N GLY A 163 -13.34 -5.03 12.10
CA GLY A 163 -13.48 -5.94 10.97
C GLY A 163 -14.94 -6.40 10.88
N TYR A 164 -15.37 -6.73 9.67
CA TYR A 164 -16.72 -7.23 9.40
C TYR A 164 -16.68 -8.21 8.23
N ALA A 165 -17.69 -9.07 8.17
CA ALA A 165 -17.93 -9.99 7.07
C ALA A 165 -19.43 -10.35 7.02
N PRO A 166 -19.99 -10.65 5.84
CA PRO A 166 -19.36 -10.54 4.52
C PRO A 166 -19.29 -9.09 4.01
N MET A 167 -18.60 -8.88 2.89
CA MET A 167 -18.72 -7.63 2.12
C MET A 167 -20.14 -7.48 1.57
N SER A 168 -20.59 -6.24 1.39
CA SER A 168 -21.76 -5.92 0.56
C SER A 168 -21.48 -6.19 -0.92
N GLU A 169 -22.53 -6.19 -1.75
CA GLU A 169 -22.38 -6.32 -3.20
C GLU A 169 -21.55 -5.16 -3.79
N THR A 170 -21.79 -3.92 -3.33
CA THR A 170 -21.01 -2.75 -3.75
C THR A 170 -19.53 -2.90 -3.39
N GLU A 171 -19.23 -3.35 -2.18
CA GLU A 171 -17.86 -3.57 -1.71
C GLU A 171 -17.15 -4.64 -2.54
N ALA A 172 -17.82 -5.77 -2.77
CA ALA A 172 -17.29 -6.86 -3.58
C ALA A 172 -17.01 -6.41 -5.01
N LEU A 173 -17.92 -5.66 -5.64
CA LEU A 173 -17.76 -5.17 -7.01
C LEU A 173 -16.62 -4.14 -7.12
N VAL A 174 -16.53 -3.17 -6.22
CA VAL A 174 -15.42 -2.19 -6.21
C VAL A 174 -14.07 -2.90 -6.02
N PHE A 175 -14.01 -3.87 -5.12
CA PHE A 175 -12.80 -4.67 -4.91
C PHE A 175 -12.41 -5.47 -6.16
N GLN A 176 -13.37 -6.17 -6.76
CA GLN A 176 -13.14 -7.00 -7.95
C GLN A 176 -12.78 -6.17 -9.19
N LEU A 177 -13.38 -5.00 -9.39
CA LEU A 177 -13.09 -4.12 -10.52
C LEU A 177 -11.64 -3.62 -10.49
N GLU A 178 -11.16 -3.13 -9.35
CA GLU A 178 -9.75 -2.71 -9.24
C GLU A 178 -8.80 -3.89 -9.52
N LYS A 179 -9.09 -5.06 -8.94
CA LYS A 179 -8.31 -6.29 -9.19
C LYS A 179 -8.35 -6.72 -10.66
N PHE A 180 -9.49 -6.56 -11.32
CA PHE A 180 -9.64 -6.87 -12.73
C PHE A 180 -8.79 -5.93 -13.59
N PHE A 181 -8.87 -4.62 -13.39
CA PHE A 181 -8.08 -3.64 -14.14
C PHE A 181 -6.56 -3.77 -13.91
N ASN A 182 -6.14 -4.22 -12.72
CA ASN A 182 -4.74 -4.50 -12.40
C ASN A 182 -4.33 -5.97 -12.61
N SER A 183 -5.19 -6.79 -13.21
CA SER A 183 -4.84 -8.18 -13.55
C SER A 183 -3.88 -8.24 -14.74
N LYS A 184 -3.01 -9.25 -14.76
CA LYS A 184 -2.06 -9.48 -15.86
C LYS A 184 -2.77 -9.60 -17.21
N GLU A 185 -3.91 -10.30 -17.26
CA GLU A 185 -4.68 -10.49 -18.48
C GLU A 185 -5.33 -9.20 -18.99
N PHE A 186 -5.80 -8.32 -18.08
CA PHE A 186 -6.28 -7.00 -18.49
C PHE A 186 -5.13 -6.14 -19.01
N LYS A 187 -4.01 -6.05 -18.27
CA LYS A 187 -2.83 -5.28 -18.67
C LYS A 187 -2.20 -5.75 -19.98
N LYS A 188 -2.32 -7.04 -20.32
CA LYS A 188 -1.86 -7.60 -21.60
C LYS A 188 -2.74 -7.16 -22.76
N ARG A 189 -4.06 -7.09 -22.56
CA ARG A 189 -5.03 -6.64 -23.59
C ARG A 189 -5.07 -5.11 -23.72
N HIS A 190 -4.85 -4.41 -22.62
CA HIS A 190 -4.88 -2.95 -22.49
C HIS A 190 -3.56 -2.46 -21.90
N PRO A 191 -2.45 -2.51 -22.66
CA PRO A 191 -1.14 -2.08 -22.18
C PRO A 191 -1.10 -0.60 -21.79
N GLU A 192 -1.97 0.22 -22.38
CA GLU A 192 -2.18 1.63 -22.03
C GLU A 192 -2.63 1.85 -20.60
N SER A 193 -3.32 0.88 -19.98
CA SER A 193 -3.87 1.03 -18.64
C SER A 193 -2.75 0.94 -17.61
N GLY A 194 -2.39 2.04 -16.97
CA GLY A 194 -1.40 2.11 -15.88
C GLY A 194 -1.91 1.49 -14.58
N GLU A 195 -1.01 1.31 -13.62
CA GLU A 195 -1.28 0.64 -12.35
C GLU A 195 -1.96 1.54 -11.31
N ASP A 196 -1.86 2.86 -11.47
CA ASP A 196 -2.60 3.84 -10.65
C ASP A 196 -4.06 3.89 -11.11
N ILE A 197 -4.89 3.13 -10.38
CA ILE A 197 -6.31 3.01 -10.59
C ILE A 197 -7.02 3.24 -9.27
N LYS A 198 -8.05 4.07 -9.29
CA LYS A 198 -8.94 4.31 -8.15
C LYS A 198 -10.37 4.06 -8.59
N VAL A 199 -11.06 3.17 -7.87
CA VAL A 199 -12.44 2.81 -8.14
C VAL A 199 -13.30 3.31 -6.99
N MET A 200 -14.33 4.08 -7.31
CA MET A 200 -15.36 4.52 -6.37
C MET A 200 -16.71 4.00 -6.85
N GLY A 201 -17.43 3.28 -6.00
CA GLY A 201 -18.80 2.86 -6.21
C GLY A 201 -19.74 3.69 -5.34
N MET A 202 -20.76 4.29 -5.94
CA MET A 202 -21.84 4.97 -5.24
C MET A 202 -23.16 4.33 -5.60
N ARG A 203 -23.78 3.68 -4.61
CA ARG A 203 -25.12 3.09 -4.74
C ARG A 203 -26.16 4.02 -4.12
N LYS A 204 -27.24 4.31 -4.86
CA LYS A 204 -28.42 5.01 -4.40
C LYS A 204 -29.66 4.20 -4.74
N GLY A 205 -30.32 3.61 -3.75
CA GLY A 205 -31.35 2.59 -3.97
C GLY A 205 -30.74 1.38 -4.69
N ASP A 206 -31.27 1.09 -5.88
CA ASP A 206 -30.82 0.01 -6.76
C ASP A 206 -29.86 0.50 -7.87
N ASP A 207 -29.62 1.81 -7.98
CA ASP A 207 -28.71 2.39 -8.97
C ASP A 207 -27.29 2.43 -8.44
N LEU A 208 -26.37 1.68 -9.07
CA LEU A 208 -24.95 1.67 -8.74
C LEU A 208 -24.12 2.34 -9.84
N ASN A 209 -23.44 3.43 -9.48
CA ASN A 209 -22.54 4.16 -10.35
C ASN A 209 -21.09 3.90 -9.96
N PHE A 210 -20.24 3.64 -10.95
CA PHE A 210 -18.80 3.51 -10.77
C PHE A 210 -18.06 4.69 -11.39
N THR A 211 -17.17 5.29 -10.61
CA THR A 211 -16.17 6.24 -11.09
C THR A 211 -14.81 5.55 -11.07
N VAL A 212 -14.17 5.46 -12.23
CA VAL A 212 -12.83 4.88 -12.38
C VAL A 212 -11.87 5.97 -12.82
N ALA A 213 -10.92 6.31 -11.95
CA ALA A 213 -9.75 7.09 -12.33
C ALA A 213 -8.63 6.11 -12.67
N MET A 214 -8.07 6.19 -13.86
CA MET A 214 -7.05 5.27 -14.36
C MET A 214 -6.03 6.06 -15.15
N GLY A 215 -4.78 6.07 -14.69
CA GLY A 215 -3.67 6.66 -15.43
C GLY A 215 -3.40 5.86 -16.71
N PHE A 216 -3.26 6.55 -17.84
CA PHE A 216 -2.81 5.91 -19.08
C PHE A 216 -1.31 6.10 -19.25
N VAL A 217 -0.65 5.07 -19.78
CA VAL A 217 0.77 5.09 -20.11
C VAL A 217 0.93 5.66 -21.52
N GLU A 218 1.58 6.81 -21.59
CA GLU A 218 1.58 7.70 -22.75
C GLU A 218 2.15 7.08 -24.02
N GLN A 219 3.11 6.15 -23.90
CA GLN A 219 3.70 5.47 -25.05
C GLN A 219 2.68 4.66 -25.87
N PHE A 220 1.50 4.36 -25.31
CA PHE A 220 0.40 3.68 -26.00
C PHE A 220 -0.72 4.62 -26.47
N VAL A 221 -0.55 5.94 -26.29
CA VAL A 221 -1.54 6.96 -26.64
C VAL A 221 -0.89 7.99 -27.56
N ASP A 222 -1.22 7.95 -28.84
CA ASP A 222 -0.63 8.78 -29.90
C ASP A 222 -1.41 10.07 -30.23
N SER A 223 -2.61 10.23 -29.68
CA SER A 223 -3.45 11.43 -29.85
C SER A 223 -4.59 11.47 -28.83
N GLU A 224 -5.25 12.63 -28.73
CA GLU A 224 -6.48 12.78 -27.94
C GLU A 224 -7.59 11.83 -28.41
N ALA A 225 -7.76 11.68 -29.72
CA ALA A 225 -8.74 10.75 -30.29
C ALA A 225 -8.45 9.30 -29.87
N SER A 226 -7.18 8.91 -29.84
CA SER A 226 -6.73 7.60 -29.40
C SER A 226 -6.95 7.37 -27.91
N TYR A 227 -6.75 8.40 -27.08
CA TYR A 227 -7.07 8.38 -25.65
C TYR A 227 -8.57 8.07 -25.43
N PHE A 228 -9.46 8.85 -26.05
CA PHE A 228 -10.90 8.65 -25.88
C PHE A 228 -11.41 7.35 -26.47
N LYS A 229 -10.83 6.88 -27.58
CA LYS A 229 -11.13 5.55 -28.15
C LYS A 229 -10.69 4.39 -27.24
N LYS A 230 -9.68 4.58 -26.40
CA LYS A 230 -9.25 3.57 -25.42
C LYS A 230 -10.03 3.67 -24.11
N LYS A 231 -10.58 4.84 -23.80
CA LYS A 231 -11.39 5.09 -22.61
C LYS A 231 -12.82 4.53 -22.74
N TYR A 232 -13.41 4.59 -23.94
CA TYR A 232 -14.79 4.19 -24.24
C TYR A 232 -14.82 2.97 -25.17
#